data_AF-A0A954Z3G1-F1
#
_entry.id   AF-A0A954Z3G1-F1
#
_cell.length_a   1.000
_cell.length_b   1.000
_cell.length_c   1.000
_cell.angle_alpha   90.00
_cell.angle_beta   90.00
_cell.angle_gamma   90.00
#
_symmetry.space_group_name_H-M   'P 1'
#
loop_
_entity.id
_entity.type
_entity.pdbx_description
1 polymer ?
#
loop_
_entity_poly.entity_id
_entity_poly.type
_entity_poly.pdbx_seq_one_letter_code
_entity_poly.pdbx_strand_id
1 'polypeptide(L)'
;MTHIIARLLLAMLGAPLALVILIAGLCIDVATGGRPDFNGILLSWVATDLFIVVYWVLIWRSSVRWNVPRVRQTLAAIGLGAFAVFVGVYSLKEFARVPLEPATIFGGILFPIVFTLLTIVNWRETPAERAARIRDRGAEFVLCSTCGYNLAGLREARCPECGTVFTLDELFAAQRPPAPEELTDAQ
;
A
#
# COMPACT_ATOMS: atom_id res chain seq x y z
N MET A 1 6.39 15.65 4.79
CA MET A 1 6.61 14.40 5.55
C MET A 1 5.38 13.96 6.34
N THR A 2 4.59 14.89 6.90
CA THR A 2 3.35 14.63 7.68
C THR A 2 2.35 13.67 7.02
N HIS A 3 2.13 13.79 5.71
CA HIS A 3 1.22 12.91 4.97
C HIS A 3 1.63 11.43 4.95
N ILE A 4 2.93 11.12 4.95
CA ILE A 4 3.39 9.73 4.95
C ILE A 4 3.15 9.10 6.33
N ILE A 5 3.49 9.84 7.39
CA ILE A 5 3.26 9.39 8.78
C ILE A 5 1.77 9.14 9.01
N ALA A 6 0.90 10.06 8.60
CA ALA A 6 -0.56 9.89 8.73
C ALA A 6 -1.07 8.63 8.01
N ARG A 7 -0.58 8.34 6.80
CA ARG A 7 -0.95 7.11 6.07
C ARG A 7 -0.47 5.84 6.75
N LEU A 8 0.74 5.84 7.31
CA LEU A 8 1.25 4.69 8.05
C LEU A 8 0.44 4.44 9.33
N LEU A 9 0.08 5.49 10.07
CA LEU A 9 -0.79 5.38 11.23
C LEU A 9 -2.17 4.83 10.86
N LEU A 10 -2.79 5.34 9.77
CA LEU A 10 -4.06 4.81 9.27
C LEU A 10 -3.94 3.35 8.81
N ALA A 11 -2.84 2.97 8.17
CA ALA A 11 -2.60 1.58 7.79
C ALA A 11 -2.50 0.66 9.02
N MET A 12 -1.81 1.09 10.08
CA MET A 12 -1.73 0.35 11.35
C MET A 12 -3.09 0.23 12.04
N LEU A 13 -3.97 1.23 11.89
CA LEU A 13 -5.33 1.22 12.45
C LEU A 13 -6.29 0.28 11.69
N GLY A 14 -5.95 -0.14 10.47
CA GLY A 14 -6.81 -1.02 9.67
C GLY A 14 -7.10 -2.37 10.34
N ALA A 15 -6.08 -2.99 10.93
CA ALA A 15 -6.20 -4.29 11.61
C ALA A 15 -7.11 -4.25 12.86
N PRO A 16 -6.93 -3.34 13.83
CA PRO A 16 -7.83 -3.27 14.99
C PRO A 16 -9.26 -2.89 14.60
N LEU A 17 -9.47 -2.03 13.59
CA LEU A 17 -10.81 -1.71 13.10
C LEU A 17 -11.51 -2.92 12.46
N ALA A 18 -10.78 -3.69 11.63
CA ALA A 18 -11.31 -4.92 11.06
C ALA A 18 -11.69 -5.93 12.15
N LEU A 19 -10.87 -6.06 13.21
CA LEU A 19 -11.18 -6.92 14.36
C LEU A 19 -12.46 -6.46 15.09
N VAL A 20 -12.65 -5.16 15.29
CA VAL A 20 -13.88 -4.63 15.89
C VAL A 20 -15.11 -4.98 15.05
N ILE A 21 -15.02 -4.87 13.72
CA ILE A 21 -16.12 -5.23 12.80
C ILE A 21 -16.44 -6.72 12.91
N LEU A 22 -15.41 -7.59 12.92
CA LEU A 22 -15.58 -9.02 13.07
C LEU A 22 -16.26 -9.37 14.39
N ILE A 23 -15.77 -8.82 15.51
CA ILE A 23 -16.35 -9.06 16.85
C ILE A 23 -17.80 -8.55 16.90
N ALA A 24 -18.07 -7.35 16.37
CA ALA A 24 -19.42 -6.80 16.34
C ALA A 24 -20.37 -7.68 15.54
N GLY A 25 -19.95 -8.18 14.37
CA GLY A 25 -20.74 -9.11 13.55
C GLY A 25 -21.08 -10.40 14.30
N LEU A 26 -20.10 -11.01 14.96
CA LEU A 26 -20.29 -12.21 15.77
C LEU A 26 -21.21 -11.95 16.99
N CYS A 27 -21.10 -10.79 17.64
CA CYS A 27 -21.98 -10.41 18.73
C CYS A 27 -23.44 -10.21 18.28
N ILE A 28 -23.66 -9.61 17.10
CA ILE A 28 -25.00 -9.44 16.52
C ILE A 28 -25.63 -10.80 16.21
N ASP A 29 -24.85 -11.72 15.63
CA ASP A 29 -25.31 -13.07 15.32
C ASP A 29 -25.72 -13.84 16.59
N VAL A 30 -24.88 -13.81 17.63
CA VAL A 30 -25.18 -14.38 18.95
C VAL A 30 -26.44 -13.75 19.56
N ALA A 31 -26.60 -12.43 19.47
CA ALA A 31 -27.75 -11.74 20.04
C ALA A 31 -29.08 -12.08 19.34
N THR A 32 -29.03 -12.50 18.07
CA THR A 32 -30.23 -12.78 17.27
C THR A 32 -30.59 -14.27 17.21
N GLY A 33 -29.60 -15.17 17.22
CA GLY A 33 -29.80 -16.62 17.06
C GLY A 33 -29.25 -17.49 18.18
N GLY A 34 -28.65 -16.90 19.23
CA GLY A 34 -28.03 -17.62 20.33
C GLY A 34 -26.60 -18.08 20.00
N ARG A 35 -26.44 -19.23 19.35
CA ARG A 35 -25.10 -19.72 18.95
C ARG A 35 -24.78 -19.27 17.53
N PRO A 36 -23.55 -18.81 17.25
CA PRO A 36 -23.21 -18.36 15.93
C PRO A 36 -23.14 -19.55 14.98
N ASP A 37 -23.96 -19.52 13.94
CA ASP A 37 -23.99 -20.56 12.92
C ASP A 37 -22.94 -20.28 11.84
N PHE A 38 -22.79 -21.20 10.89
CA PHE A 38 -21.86 -21.02 9.78
C PHE A 38 -22.14 -19.75 8.96
N ASN A 39 -23.42 -19.41 8.76
CA ASN A 39 -23.81 -18.29 7.91
C ASN A 39 -23.49 -16.95 8.56
N GLY A 40 -23.73 -16.82 9.87
CA GLY A 40 -23.39 -15.62 10.65
C GLY A 40 -21.89 -15.38 10.72
N ILE A 41 -21.10 -16.45 10.91
CA ILE A 41 -19.62 -16.37 10.86
C ILE A 41 -19.16 -15.96 9.45
N LEU A 42 -19.69 -16.59 8.40
CA LEU A 42 -19.33 -16.27 7.02
C LEU A 42 -19.69 -14.82 6.67
N LEU A 43 -20.88 -14.35 7.03
CA LEU A 43 -21.31 -12.98 6.80
C LEU A 43 -20.41 -11.97 7.52
N SER A 44 -20.02 -12.28 8.77
CA SER A 44 -19.09 -11.44 9.55
C SER A 44 -17.72 -11.33 8.88
N TRP A 45 -17.21 -12.43 8.31
CA TRP A 45 -15.97 -12.40 7.52
C TRP A 45 -16.12 -11.60 6.23
N VAL A 46 -17.20 -11.82 5.45
CA VAL A 46 -17.44 -11.07 4.21
C VAL A 46 -17.50 -9.57 4.48
N ALA A 47 -18.18 -9.14 5.55
CA ALA A 47 -18.23 -7.74 5.95
C ALA A 47 -16.84 -7.20 6.34
N THR A 48 -16.06 -7.98 7.08
CA THR A 48 -14.71 -7.62 7.52
C THR A 48 -13.75 -7.51 6.32
N ASP A 49 -13.78 -8.47 5.41
CA ASP A 49 -12.95 -8.51 4.20
C ASP A 49 -13.30 -7.37 3.24
N LEU A 50 -14.59 -7.09 3.07
CA LEU A 50 -15.05 -5.93 2.29
C LEU A 50 -14.54 -4.62 2.90
N PHE A 51 -14.64 -4.47 4.22
CA PHE A 51 -14.08 -3.31 4.92
C PHE A 51 -12.57 -3.19 4.67
N ILE A 52 -11.81 -4.27 4.83
CA ILE A 52 -10.35 -4.27 4.60
C ILE A 52 -10.03 -3.82 3.17
N VAL A 53 -10.69 -4.39 2.15
CA VAL A 53 -10.46 -4.05 0.74
C VAL A 53 -10.75 -2.57 0.49
N VAL A 54 -11.92 -2.09 0.92
CA VAL A 54 -12.34 -0.69 0.70
C VAL A 54 -11.40 0.26 1.45
N TYR A 55 -11.16 0.01 2.73
CA TYR A 55 -10.30 0.82 3.58
C TYR A 55 -8.88 0.92 3.01
N TRP A 56 -8.30 -0.23 2.64
CA TRP A 56 -6.95 -0.30 2.07
C TRP A 56 -6.85 0.44 0.74
N VAL A 57 -7.80 0.23 -0.18
CA VAL A 57 -7.83 0.96 -1.46
C VAL A 57 -7.97 2.45 -1.24
N LEU A 58 -8.82 2.91 -0.31
CA LEU A 58 -9.03 4.33 -0.03
C LEU A 58 -7.78 5.02 0.53
N ILE A 59 -7.04 4.38 1.44
CA ILE A 59 -5.78 4.91 1.98
C ILE A 59 -4.75 5.11 0.86
N TRP A 60 -4.63 4.11 -0.02
CA TRP A 60 -3.57 4.07 -1.02
C TRP A 60 -3.97 4.67 -2.36
N ARG A 61 -5.24 5.07 -2.54
CA ARG A 61 -5.77 5.53 -3.84
C ARG A 61 -4.96 6.66 -4.48
N SER A 62 -4.43 7.57 -3.66
CA SER A 62 -3.64 8.72 -4.11
C SER A 62 -2.14 8.43 -4.27
N SER A 63 -1.65 7.32 -3.71
CA SER A 63 -0.24 6.91 -3.82
C SER A 63 -0.01 6.04 -5.06
N VAL A 64 -1.02 5.27 -5.43
CA VAL A 64 -0.96 4.30 -6.53
C VAL A 64 -1.45 4.97 -7.81
N ARG A 65 -0.64 4.93 -8.88
CA ARG A 65 -1.10 5.31 -10.22
C ARG A 65 -1.99 4.18 -10.74
N TRP A 66 -3.31 4.33 -10.64
CA TRP A 66 -4.26 3.31 -11.08
C TRP A 66 -4.27 3.20 -12.60
N ASN A 67 -3.78 2.08 -13.09
CA ASN A 67 -3.84 1.68 -14.49
C ASN A 67 -4.57 0.35 -14.60
N VAL A 68 -4.98 -0.02 -15.82
CA VAL A 68 -5.70 -1.28 -16.06
C VAL A 68 -4.94 -2.50 -15.51
N PRO A 69 -3.61 -2.64 -15.69
CA PRO A 69 -2.84 -3.74 -15.08
C PRO A 69 -2.97 -3.82 -13.56
N ARG A 70 -2.85 -2.71 -12.83
CA ARG A 70 -2.96 -2.68 -11.37
C ARG A 70 -4.36 -3.01 -10.88
N VAL A 71 -5.40 -2.53 -11.57
CA VAL A 71 -6.79 -2.92 -11.26
C VAL A 71 -6.95 -4.43 -11.41
N ARG A 72 -6.47 -5.03 -12.51
CA ARG A 72 -6.52 -6.49 -12.71
C ARG A 72 -5.72 -7.25 -11.64
N GLN A 73 -4.55 -6.75 -11.25
CA GLN A 73 -3.73 -7.34 -10.19
C GLN A 73 -4.39 -7.24 -8.81
N THR A 74 -5.08 -6.14 -8.50
CA THR A 74 -5.85 -6.00 -7.26
C THR A 74 -7.04 -6.97 -7.25
N LEU A 75 -7.77 -7.09 -8.35
CA LEU A 75 -8.85 -8.09 -8.48
C LEU A 75 -8.31 -9.52 -8.34
N ALA A 76 -7.16 -9.83 -8.94
CA ALA A 76 -6.50 -11.11 -8.78
C ALA A 76 -6.07 -11.37 -7.32
N ALA A 77 -5.61 -10.34 -6.60
CA ALA A 77 -5.29 -10.45 -5.18
C ALA A 77 -6.52 -10.74 -4.31
N ILE A 78 -7.68 -10.15 -4.62
CA ILE A 78 -8.96 -10.47 -3.96
C ILE A 78 -9.32 -11.94 -4.23
N GLY A 79 -9.28 -12.37 -5.49
CA GLY A 79 -9.59 -13.76 -5.87
C GLY A 79 -8.65 -14.78 -5.20
N LEU A 80 -7.35 -14.48 -5.14
CA LEU A 80 -6.36 -15.35 -4.48
C LEU A 80 -6.52 -15.35 -2.95
N GLY A 81 -6.92 -14.23 -2.34
CA GLY A 81 -7.28 -14.17 -0.92
C GLY A 81 -8.48 -15.05 -0.60
N ALA A 82 -9.56 -14.97 -1.40
CA ALA A 82 -10.75 -15.82 -1.23
C ALA A 82 -10.41 -17.31 -1.42
N PHE A 83 -9.58 -17.63 -2.40
CA PHE A 83 -9.07 -18.99 -2.60
C PHE A 83 -8.26 -19.48 -1.39
N ALA A 84 -7.43 -18.63 -0.78
CA ALA A 84 -6.68 -18.98 0.42
C ALA A 84 -7.60 -19.30 1.61
N VAL A 85 -8.69 -18.53 1.81
CA VAL A 85 -9.71 -18.85 2.83
C VAL A 85 -10.32 -20.22 2.56
N PHE A 86 -10.74 -20.50 1.33
CA PHE A 86 -11.30 -21.80 0.97
C PHE A 86 -10.34 -22.95 1.29
N VAL A 87 -9.07 -22.84 0.88
CA VAL A 87 -8.03 -23.85 1.17
C VAL A 87 -7.80 -23.99 2.67
N GLY A 88 -7.78 -22.88 3.43
CA GLY A 88 -7.60 -22.88 4.88
C GLY A 88 -8.74 -23.58 5.61
N VAL A 89 -9.99 -23.23 5.30
CA VAL A 89 -11.18 -23.86 5.88
C VAL A 89 -11.23 -25.34 5.51
N TYR A 90 -11.02 -25.68 4.24
CA TYR A 90 -10.98 -27.07 3.78
C TYR A 90 -9.89 -27.87 4.51
N SER A 91 -8.70 -27.30 4.67
CA SER A 91 -7.58 -28.00 5.30
C SER A 91 -7.82 -28.24 6.79
N LEU A 92 -8.35 -27.25 7.51
CA LEU A 92 -8.70 -27.39 8.94
C LEU A 92 -9.82 -28.41 9.14
N LYS A 93 -10.83 -28.41 8.26
CA LYS A 93 -11.95 -29.32 8.33
C LYS A 93 -11.54 -30.76 8.00
N GLU A 94 -10.90 -30.99 6.86
CA GLU A 94 -10.67 -32.34 6.35
C GLU A 94 -9.41 -32.98 6.95
N PHE A 95 -8.32 -32.24 7.13
CA PHE A 95 -7.09 -32.81 7.69
C PHE A 95 -7.02 -32.71 9.22
N ALA A 96 -7.43 -31.58 9.80
CA ALA A 96 -7.39 -31.39 11.25
C ALA A 96 -8.70 -31.77 11.96
N ARG A 97 -9.75 -32.19 11.22
CA ARG A 97 -11.06 -32.58 11.75
C ARG A 97 -11.70 -31.53 12.65
N VAL A 98 -11.40 -30.26 12.39
CA VAL A 98 -11.97 -29.12 13.12
C VAL A 98 -13.43 -28.93 12.65
N PRO A 99 -14.40 -28.71 13.56
CA PRO A 99 -15.77 -28.38 13.15
C PRO A 99 -15.81 -27.16 12.21
N LEU A 100 -16.84 -27.08 11.38
CA LEU A 100 -16.89 -26.08 10.29
C LEU A 100 -16.84 -24.65 10.81
N GLU A 101 -17.45 -24.37 11.96
CA GLU A 101 -17.53 -23.06 12.59
C GLU A 101 -16.14 -22.53 13.00
N PRO A 102 -15.35 -23.23 13.87
CA PRO A 102 -13.98 -22.82 14.16
C PRO A 102 -13.07 -22.86 12.93
N ALA A 103 -13.26 -23.81 12.00
CA ALA A 103 -12.49 -23.82 10.75
C ALA A 103 -12.70 -22.54 9.94
N THR A 104 -13.94 -22.03 9.89
CA THR A 104 -14.29 -20.76 9.21
C THR A 104 -13.69 -19.56 9.93
N ILE A 105 -13.71 -19.54 11.27
CA ILE A 105 -13.08 -18.48 12.07
C ILE A 105 -11.58 -18.39 11.77
N PHE A 106 -10.86 -19.51 11.82
CA PHE A 106 -9.41 -19.47 11.59
C PHE A 106 -9.04 -19.32 10.12
N GLY A 107 -9.81 -19.93 9.21
CA GLY A 107 -9.59 -19.84 7.76
C GLY A 107 -9.75 -18.42 7.22
N GLY A 108 -10.70 -17.65 7.76
CA GLY A 108 -10.95 -16.26 7.36
C GLY A 108 -9.74 -15.33 7.53
N ILE A 109 -8.86 -15.61 8.51
CA ILE A 109 -7.63 -14.83 8.77
C ILE A 109 -6.70 -14.80 7.53
N LEU A 110 -6.77 -15.81 6.66
CA LEU A 110 -5.90 -15.89 5.49
C LEU A 110 -6.20 -14.80 4.45
N PHE A 111 -7.44 -14.30 4.34
CA PHE A 111 -7.78 -13.26 3.38
C PHE A 111 -6.99 -11.96 3.62
N PRO A 112 -7.05 -11.30 4.80
CA PRO A 112 -6.32 -10.06 5.04
C PRO A 112 -4.82 -10.22 4.82
N ILE A 113 -4.24 -11.36 5.22
CA ILE A 113 -2.81 -11.62 5.06
C ILE A 113 -2.44 -11.68 3.58
N VAL A 114 -3.11 -12.54 2.81
CA VAL A 114 -2.80 -12.74 1.39
C VAL A 114 -3.07 -11.47 0.59
N PHE A 115 -4.23 -10.85 0.78
CA PHE A 115 -4.60 -9.61 0.10
C PHE A 115 -3.60 -8.47 0.36
N THR A 116 -3.21 -8.26 1.63
CA THR A 116 -2.28 -7.18 2.01
C THR A 116 -0.88 -7.43 1.45
N LEU A 117 -0.35 -8.65 1.56
CA LEU A 117 0.98 -8.97 1.04
C LEU A 117 1.06 -8.82 -0.48
N LEU A 118 0.05 -9.33 -1.20
CA LEU A 118 0.00 -9.20 -2.66
C LEU A 118 -0.14 -7.75 -3.11
N THR A 119 -0.99 -6.95 -2.45
CA THR A 119 -1.13 -5.54 -2.80
C THR A 119 0.12 -4.73 -2.46
N ILE A 120 0.84 -5.04 -1.37
CA ILE A 120 2.14 -4.42 -1.08
C ILE A 120 3.13 -4.65 -2.23
N VAL A 121 3.19 -5.86 -2.79
CA VAL A 121 4.08 -6.19 -3.91
C VAL A 121 3.60 -5.56 -5.23
N ASN A 122 2.32 -5.70 -5.55
CA ASN A 122 1.73 -5.24 -6.82
C ASN A 122 1.66 -3.71 -6.93
N TRP A 123 1.52 -3.01 -5.80
CA TRP A 123 1.45 -1.56 -5.76
C TRP A 123 2.80 -0.88 -5.62
N ARG A 124 3.91 -1.66 -5.63
CA ARG A 124 5.24 -1.05 -5.71
C ARG A 124 5.34 -0.17 -6.94
N GLU A 125 5.95 0.99 -6.73
CA GLU A 125 6.30 1.88 -7.83
C GLU A 125 7.32 1.19 -8.74
N THR A 126 7.00 1.13 -10.04
CA THR A 126 7.91 0.58 -11.04
C THR A 126 9.06 1.56 -11.32
N PRO A 127 10.24 1.07 -11.76
CA PRO A 127 11.34 1.95 -12.15
C PRO A 127 10.95 2.98 -13.21
N ALA A 128 10.06 2.61 -14.15
CA ALA A 128 9.56 3.51 -15.18
C ALA A 128 8.68 4.64 -14.61
N GLU A 129 7.78 4.33 -13.67
CA GLU A 129 6.97 5.35 -12.99
C GLU A 129 7.82 6.29 -12.14
N ARG A 130 8.83 5.74 -11.45
CA ARG A 130 9.78 6.54 -10.68
C ARG A 130 10.54 7.51 -11.59
N ALA A 131 11.05 7.02 -12.71
CA ALA A 131 11.74 7.85 -13.69
C ALA A 131 10.80 8.93 -14.27
N ALA A 132 9.56 8.58 -14.60
CA ALA A 132 8.57 9.54 -15.06
C ALA A 132 8.29 10.62 -14.02
N ARG A 133 8.10 10.26 -12.74
CA ARG A 133 7.89 11.23 -11.65
C ARG A 133 9.10 12.15 -11.44
N ILE A 134 10.33 11.66 -11.60
CA ILE A 134 11.54 12.48 -11.51
C ILE A 134 11.56 13.49 -12.67
N ARG A 135 11.25 13.05 -13.90
CA ARG A 135 11.12 13.94 -15.07
C ARG A 135 10.03 15.00 -14.86
N ASP A 136 8.84 14.60 -14.38
CA ASP A 136 7.70 15.51 -14.15
C ASP A 136 8.02 16.62 -13.14
N ARG A 137 9.01 16.43 -12.26
CA ARG A 137 9.44 17.45 -11.27
C ARG A 137 10.44 18.45 -11.83
N GLY A 138 10.73 18.43 -13.14
CA GLY A 138 11.73 19.31 -13.74
C GLY A 138 13.16 18.93 -13.38
N ALA A 139 13.37 17.77 -12.75
CA ALA A 139 14.70 17.19 -12.54
C ALA A 139 15.21 16.54 -13.84
N GLU A 140 15.00 17.18 -14.98
CA GLU A 140 15.76 16.87 -16.21
C GLU A 140 17.25 17.12 -16.00
N PHE A 141 17.58 18.04 -15.08
CA PHE A 141 18.93 18.48 -14.83
C PHE A 141 19.24 18.43 -13.33
N VAL A 142 20.13 17.53 -12.95
CA VAL A 142 20.78 17.59 -11.63
C VAL A 142 21.94 18.56 -11.77
N LEU A 143 21.75 19.83 -11.39
CA LEU A 143 22.78 20.85 -11.51
C LEU A 143 23.74 20.79 -10.31
N CYS A 144 25.03 20.96 -10.57
CA CYS A 144 26.05 21.17 -9.55
C CYS A 144 25.73 22.45 -8.77
N SER A 145 25.65 22.38 -7.45
CA SER A 145 25.36 23.56 -6.61
C SER A 145 26.47 24.61 -6.63
N THR A 146 27.69 24.23 -7.02
CA THR A 146 28.85 25.14 -7.07
C THR A 146 28.97 25.87 -8.41
N CYS A 147 28.83 25.17 -9.53
CA CYS A 147 29.11 25.73 -10.86
C CYS A 147 27.94 25.66 -11.85
N GLY A 148 26.81 25.07 -11.47
CA GLY A 148 25.64 24.94 -12.34
C GLY A 148 25.77 23.89 -13.46
N TYR A 149 26.88 23.13 -13.53
CA TYR A 149 27.03 22.08 -14.54
C TYR A 149 25.99 20.97 -14.38
N ASN A 150 25.45 20.47 -15.49
CA ASN A 150 24.49 19.37 -15.49
C ASN A 150 25.17 18.02 -15.20
N LEU A 151 24.87 17.46 -14.04
CA LEU A 151 25.35 16.16 -13.55
C LEU A 151 24.48 14.98 -14.00
N ALA A 152 23.39 15.20 -14.74
CA ALA A 152 22.54 14.12 -15.23
C ALA A 152 23.33 13.15 -16.13
N GLY A 153 23.24 11.85 -15.83
CA GLY A 153 23.91 10.79 -16.62
C GLY A 153 25.35 10.46 -16.19
N LEU A 154 25.93 11.21 -15.26
CA LEU A 154 27.24 10.87 -14.68
C LEU A 154 27.11 9.69 -13.71
N ARG A 155 28.14 8.82 -13.69
CA ARG A 155 28.20 7.66 -12.79
C ARG A 155 28.84 7.98 -11.44
N GLU A 156 29.63 9.04 -11.38
CA GLU A 156 30.35 9.45 -10.18
C GLU A 156 29.63 10.63 -9.51
N ALA A 157 29.61 10.64 -8.18
CA ALA A 157 29.06 11.74 -7.39
C ALA A 157 30.04 12.93 -7.29
N ARG A 158 30.67 13.29 -8.41
CA ARG A 158 31.66 14.36 -8.54
C ARG A 158 31.38 15.16 -9.80
N CYS A 159 31.42 16.50 -9.71
CA CYS A 159 31.33 17.36 -10.87
C CYS A 159 32.63 17.30 -11.69
N PRO A 160 32.58 17.02 -13.01
CA PRO A 160 33.77 17.01 -13.86
C PRO A 160 34.36 18.41 -14.07
N GLU A 161 33.54 19.47 -13.98
CA GLU A 161 34.00 20.85 -14.21
C GLU A 161 34.70 21.44 -12.98
N CYS A 162 34.07 21.39 -11.80
CA CYS A 162 34.62 22.03 -10.60
C CYS A 162 35.26 21.06 -9.60
N GLY A 163 35.15 19.74 -9.83
CA GLY A 163 35.71 18.71 -8.95
C GLY A 163 34.99 18.52 -7.62
N THR A 164 33.95 19.30 -7.33
CA THR A 164 33.18 19.16 -6.08
C THR A 164 32.54 17.78 -6.02
N VAL A 165 32.74 17.10 -4.89
CA VAL A 165 32.12 15.82 -4.57
C VAL A 165 30.87 16.12 -3.77
N PHE A 166 29.77 15.45 -4.11
CA PHE A 166 28.50 15.63 -3.42
C PHE A 166 28.02 14.31 -2.84
N THR A 167 27.30 14.40 -1.73
CA THR A 167 26.38 13.33 -1.35
C THR A 167 25.07 13.46 -2.12
N LEU A 168 24.32 12.36 -2.23
CA LEU A 168 23.01 12.37 -2.88
C LEU A 168 22.05 13.36 -2.20
N ASP A 169 22.14 13.47 -0.87
CA ASP A 169 21.31 14.35 -0.05
C ASP A 169 21.62 15.84 -0.28
N GLU A 170 22.90 16.20 -0.43
CA GLU A 170 23.32 17.57 -0.77
C GLU A 170 22.80 18.00 -2.14
N LEU A 171 22.87 17.11 -3.14
CA LEU A 171 22.33 17.38 -4.48
C LEU A 171 20.82 17.60 -4.44
N PHE A 172 20.09 16.75 -3.72
CA PHE A 172 18.64 16.92 -3.57
C PHE A 172 18.27 18.18 -2.79
N ALA A 173 19.04 18.58 -1.79
CA ALA A 173 18.82 19.81 -1.05
C ALA A 173 19.03 21.06 -1.92
N ALA A 174 20.04 21.04 -2.80
CA ALA A 174 20.34 22.15 -3.72
C ALA A 174 19.36 22.29 -4.89
N GLN A 175 18.66 21.21 -5.25
CA GLN A 175 17.69 21.16 -6.36
C GLN A 175 16.32 21.79 -6.02
N ARG A 176 16.21 22.52 -4.91
CA ARG A 176 14.94 23.15 -4.52
C ARG A 176 14.59 24.22 -5.57
N PRO A 177 13.41 24.17 -6.21
CA PRO A 177 13.01 25.23 -7.11
C PRO A 177 13.04 26.58 -6.37
N PRO A 178 13.52 27.67 -7.00
CA PRO A 178 13.43 29.00 -6.41
C PRO A 178 11.99 29.30 -6.03
N ALA A 179 11.79 30.02 -4.93
CA ALA A 179 10.45 30.34 -4.46
C ALA A 179 9.72 31.15 -5.54
N PRO A 180 8.39 31.01 -5.71
CA PRO A 180 7.64 31.75 -6.73
C PRO A 180 7.86 33.28 -6.70
N GLU A 181 8.16 33.84 -5.53
CA GLU A 181 8.47 35.27 -5.34
C GLU A 181 9.80 35.70 -6.00
N GLU A 182 10.79 34.82 -6.13
CA GLU A 182 12.08 35.14 -6.77
C GLU A 182 11.97 35.23 -8.30
N LEU A 183 10.90 34.67 -8.89
CA LEU A 183 10.67 34.73 -10.34
C LEU A 183 10.00 36.03 -10.78
N THR A 184 9.34 36.75 -9.88
CA THR A 184 8.69 38.05 -10.16
C THR A 184 9.67 39.22 -10.19
N ASP A 185 10.80 39.13 -9.50
CA ASP A 185 11.80 40.20 -9.43
C ASP A 185 12.85 40.14 -10.55
N ALA A 186 12.82 39.08 -11.37
CA ALA A 186 13.75 38.86 -12.48
C ALA A 186 13.19 39.29 -13.86
N GLN A 187 12.06 40.00 -13.90
CA GLN A 187 11.42 40.55 -15.11
C GLN A 187 11.47 42.08 -15.11
#